data_AF-A0AAJ1KZ68-F1
#
_entry.id   AF-A0AAJ1KZ68-F1
#
_cell.length_a   1.000
_cell.length_b   1.000
_cell.length_c   1.000
_cell.angle_alpha   90.00
_cell.angle_beta   90.00
_cell.angle_gamma   90.00
#
_symmetry.space_group_name_H-M   'P 1'
#
loop_
_entity.id
_entity.type
_entity.pdbx_description
1 polymer ?
#
loop_
_entity_poly.entity_id
_entity_poly.type
_entity_poly.pdbx_seq_one_letter_code
_entity_poly.pdbx_strand_id
1 'polypeptide(L)' 'MSRDALERIRYRWKKLRLCRHRGTVLVDYRILKNFIRTCQIRGETA' A
#
# COMPACT_ATOMS: atom_id res chain seq x y z
N MET A 1 1.85 13.30 6.30
CA MET A 1 1.95 11.83 6.19
C MET A 1 2.96 11.33 7.24
N SER A 2 2.49 10.79 8.37
CA SER A 2 3.39 10.34 9.45
C SER A 2 4.33 9.24 8.95
N ARG A 3 5.58 9.21 9.43
CA ARG A 3 6.59 8.18 9.09
C ARG A 3 6.06 6.75 9.28
N ASP A 4 5.15 6.56 10.24
CA ASP A 4 4.47 5.28 10.51
C ASP A 4 3.68 4.73 9.33
N ALA A 5 3.05 5.61 8.54
CA ALA A 5 2.28 5.19 7.37
C ALA A 5 3.21 4.65 6.27
N LEU A 6 4.34 5.33 6.04
CA LEU A 6 5.35 4.90 5.09
C LEU A 6 6.02 3.59 5.52
N GLU A 7 6.30 3.42 6.81
CA GLU A 7 6.83 2.18 7.39
C GLU A 7 5.85 1.01 7.21
N ARG A 8 4.55 1.22 7.49
CA ARG A 8 3.50 0.19 7.27
C ARG A 8 3.36 -0.21 5.81
N ILE A 9 3.41 0.77 4.90
CA ILE A 9 3.39 0.53 3.45
C ILE A 9 4.63 -0.29 3.09
N ARG A 10 5.82 0.16 3.47
CA ARG A 10 7.11 -0.49 3.15
C ARG A 10 7.16 -1.93 3.69
N TYR A 11 6.66 -2.16 4.91
CA TYR A 11 6.53 -3.50 5.50
C TYR A 11 5.59 -4.41 4.69
N ARG A 12 4.39 -3.91 4.34
CA ARG A 12 3.43 -4.64 3.51
C ARG A 12 4.03 -4.98 2.14
N TRP A 13 4.67 -4.03 1.48
CA TRP A 13 5.35 -4.23 0.20
C TRP A 13 6.45 -5.29 0.26
N LYS A 14 7.23 -5.32 1.35
CA LYS A 14 8.26 -6.34 1.56
C LYS A 14 7.66 -7.73 1.67
N LYS A 15 6.53 -7.87 2.39
CA LYS A 15 5.79 -9.13 2.53
C LYS A 15 5.16 -9.59 1.22
N LEU A 16 4.58 -8.65 0.48
CA LEU A 16 4.02 -8.87 -0.85
C LEU A 16 5.07 -9.34 -1.87
N ARG A 17 6.29 -8.78 -1.79
CA ARG A 17 7.41 -9.21 -2.64
C ARG A 17 7.84 -10.66 -2.38
N LEU A 18 7.61 -11.19 -1.18
CA LEU A 18 7.89 -12.59 -0.84
C LEU A 18 6.82 -13.54 -1.39
N CYS A 19 5.56 -13.10 -1.49
CA CYS A 19 4.43 -13.90 -2.00
C CYS A 19 4.27 -13.83 -3.53
N ARG A 20 5.32 -13.46 -4.27
CA ARG A 20 5.26 -13.10 -5.69
C ARG A 20 4.99 -14.32 -6.59
N HIS A 21 3.72 -14.62 -6.84
CA HIS A 21 3.27 -15.52 -7.90
C HIS A 21 2.95 -14.70 -9.16
N ARG A 22 3.32 -15.17 -10.36
CA ARG A 22 3.05 -14.46 -11.63
C ARG A 22 1.52 -14.36 -11.83
N GLY A 23 0.92 -13.23 -11.46
CA GLY A 23 -0.52 -12.97 -11.61
C GLY A 23 -1.15 -12.06 -10.54
N THR A 24 -0.50 -11.90 -9.37
CA THR A 24 -1.09 -11.14 -8.23
C THR A 24 -0.85 -9.63 -8.30
N VAL A 25 0.03 -9.17 -9.20
CA VAL A 25 0.44 -7.75 -9.34
C VAL A 25 -0.76 -6.80 -9.47
N LEU A 26 -1.82 -7.22 -10.16
CA LEU A 26 -3.01 -6.40 -10.35
C LEU A 26 -3.85 -6.25 -9.08
N VAL A 27 -3.91 -7.29 -8.24
CA VAL A 27 -4.63 -7.24 -6.96
C VAL A 27 -3.86 -6.35 -5.98
N ASP A 28 -2.54 -6.48 -5.94
CA ASP A 28 -1.67 -5.71 -5.06
C ASP A 28 -1.67 -4.21 -5.40
N TYR A 29 -1.66 -3.90 -6.70
CA TYR A 29 -1.80 -2.53 -7.18
C TYR A 29 -3.17 -1.94 -6.83
N ARG A 30 -4.25 -2.73 -6.91
CA ARG A 30 -5.59 -2.28 -6.49
C ARG A 30 -5.67 -2.01 -4.99
N ILE A 31 -5.05 -2.84 -4.15
CA ILE A 31 -5.00 -2.64 -2.70
C ILE A 31 -4.23 -1.35 -2.37
N LEU A 32 -3.07 -1.14 -3.01
CA LEU A 32 -2.31 0.09 -2.83
C LEU A 32 -3.09 1.32 -3.28
N LYS A 33 -3.72 1.27 -4.46
CA LYS A 33 -4.51 2.36 -5.00
C LYS A 33 -5.70 2.69 -4.10
N ASN A 34 -6.37 1.67 -3.55
CA ASN A 34 -7.44 1.86 -2.57
C ASN A 34 -6.92 2.43 -1.24
N PHE A 35 -5.74 2.03 -0.79
CA PHE A 35 -5.13 2.58 0.42
C PHE A 35 -4.81 4.06 0.25
N ILE A 36 -4.12 4.43 -0.83
CA ILE A 36 -3.81 5.84 -1.16
C ILE A 36 -5.10 6.65 -1.28
N ARG A 37 -6.11 6.12 -1.98
CA ARG A 37 -7.42 6.77 -2.12
C ARG A 37 -8.10 6.96 -0.76
N THR A 38 -8.05 5.97 0.12
CA THR A 38 -8.63 6.06 1.47
C THR A 38 -7.89 7.08 2.35
N CYS A 39 -6.55 7.12 2.28
CA CYS A 39 -5.74 8.10 2.98
C CYS A 39 -5.99 9.54 2.46
N GLN A 40 -6.13 9.71 1.14
CA GLN A 40 -6.50 11.00 0.55
C GLN A 40 -7.92 11.43 0.94
N ILE A 41 -8.90 10.52 0.89
CA ILE A 41 -10.29 10.78 1.31
C ILE A 41 -10.36 11.18 2.79
N ARG A 42 -9.53 10.55 3.64
CA ARG A 42 -9.45 10.87 5.07
C ARG A 42 -8.73 12.18 5.38
N GLY A 43 -8.27 12.93 4.36
CA GLY A 43 -7.64 14.23 4.57
C GLY A 43 -6.26 14.15 5.22
N GLU A 44 -5.58 13.01 5.17
CA GLU A 44 -4.17 12.89 5.62
C GLU A 44 -3.17 13.50 4.61
N THR A 45 -3.63 14.43 3.78
CA THR A 45 -2.78 15.40 3.08
C THR A 45 -2.46 16.55 4.03
N ALA A 46 -1.63 16.24 5.03
CA ALA A 46 -0.87 17.20 5.83
C ALA A 46 0.61 16.87 5.69
#